data_AF-A0A2N5VN82-F1
#
_entry.id   AF-A0A2N5VN82-F1
#
_cell.length_a   1.000
_cell.length_b   1.000
_cell.length_c   1.000
_cell.angle_alpha   90.00
_cell.angle_beta   90.00
_cell.angle_gamma   90.00
#
_symmetry.space_group_name_H-M   'P 1'
#
loop_
_entity.id
_entity.type
_entity.pdbx_description
1 polymer ?
#
loop_
_entity_poly.entity_id
_entity_poly.type
_entity_poly.pdbx_seq_one_letter_code
_entity_poly.pdbx_strand_id
1 'polypeptide(L)'
;MANQEQLALLQNQLNELQNVLCQQNNMIGNFQTAARAQALHNTNPPPQPNSNSLAGEILKQFVKSPVKFYCKVNPRKPILAFDGSNYTEWETLIDRALQHAFVRKHSFLNDSQDNFQLLDLIQNKAVAMLMRSTVDDDLLWIVESHKASLSKELFNILKVRYKKAGRQHKVILVDKILKFASEQSPASKSWLAHFYTIMSNIEQAKITVNKLSADSYSNLLQKHHPVPI
;
A
#
# COMPACT_ATOMS: atom_id res chain seq x y z
N MET A 1 -76.99 20.07 -29.76
CA MET A 1 -75.98 19.46 -30.66
C MET A 1 -74.56 19.49 -30.08
N ALA A 2 -74.14 20.53 -29.34
CA ALA A 2 -72.78 20.62 -28.75
C ALA A 2 -72.36 19.51 -27.75
N ASN A 3 -73.29 18.94 -26.96
CA ASN A 3 -72.95 17.89 -25.98
C ASN A 3 -72.58 16.53 -26.59
N GLN A 4 -73.05 16.25 -27.81
CA GLN A 4 -72.87 14.94 -28.44
C GLN A 4 -71.48 14.84 -29.10
N GLU A 5 -70.98 15.95 -29.63
CA GLU A 5 -69.62 16.09 -30.16
C GLU A 5 -68.57 16.03 -29.03
N GLN A 6 -68.85 16.64 -27.87
CA GLN A 6 -67.96 16.57 -26.72
C GLN A 6 -67.85 15.15 -26.14
N LEU A 7 -68.95 14.40 -26.10
CA LEU A 7 -68.94 12.98 -25.70
C LEU A 7 -68.17 12.11 -26.69
N ALA A 8 -68.36 12.33 -27.99
CA ALA A 8 -67.61 11.61 -29.02
C ALA A 8 -66.10 11.91 -28.95
N LEU A 9 -65.73 13.16 -28.67
CA LEU A 9 -64.34 13.58 -28.49
C LEU A 9 -63.69 12.89 -27.27
N LEU A 10 -64.40 12.87 -26.14
CA LEU A 10 -63.90 12.24 -24.91
C LEU A 10 -63.72 10.72 -25.10
N GLN A 11 -64.64 10.08 -25.82
CA GLN A 11 -64.58 8.65 -26.10
C GLN A 11 -63.42 8.29 -27.02
N ASN A 12 -63.12 9.13 -28.02
CA ASN A 12 -61.94 8.98 -28.85
C ASN A 12 -60.64 9.13 -28.04
N GLN A 13 -60.58 10.11 -27.13
CA GLN A 13 -59.42 10.31 -26.25
C GLN A 13 -59.17 9.10 -25.33
N LEU A 14 -60.22 8.50 -24.78
CA LEU A 14 -60.10 7.29 -23.95
C LEU A 14 -59.60 6.09 -24.75
N ASN A 15 -60.09 5.92 -25.98
CA ASN A 15 -59.64 4.85 -26.88
C ASN A 15 -58.16 5.01 -27.28
N GLU A 16 -57.72 6.24 -27.56
CA GLU A 16 -56.30 6.53 -27.82
C GLU A 16 -55.43 6.20 -26.61
N LEU A 17 -55.86 6.59 -25.41
CA LEU A 17 -55.11 6.34 -24.19
C LEU A 17 -55.01 4.84 -23.88
N GLN A 18 -56.08 4.09 -24.14
CA GLN A 18 -56.08 2.63 -24.01
C GLN A 18 -55.16 1.95 -25.02
N ASN A 19 -55.12 2.43 -26.28
CA ASN A 19 -54.22 1.94 -27.31
C ASN A 19 -52.75 2.20 -26.94
N VAL A 20 -52.42 3.39 -26.43
CA VAL A 20 -51.07 3.73 -25.97
C VAL A 20 -50.65 2.81 -24.82
N LEU A 21 -51.55 2.55 -23.87
CA LEU A 21 -51.25 1.71 -22.71
C LEU A 21 -51.02 0.24 -23.12
N CYS A 22 -51.81 -0.28 -24.05
CA CYS A 22 -51.58 -1.60 -24.65
C CYS A 22 -50.25 -1.66 -25.40
N GLN A 23 -49.91 -0.63 -26.18
CA GLN A 23 -48.66 -0.57 -26.92
C GLN A 23 -47.45 -0.56 -25.98
N GLN A 24 -47.51 0.19 -24.88
CA GLN A 24 -46.46 0.20 -23.86
C GLN A 24 -46.31 -1.14 -23.15
N ASN A 25 -47.41 -1.79 -22.78
CA ASN A 25 -47.36 -3.12 -22.18
C ASN A 25 -46.76 -4.17 -23.13
N ASN A 26 -47.06 -4.09 -24.43
CA ASN A 26 -46.45 -4.94 -25.44
C ASN A 26 -44.94 -4.66 -25.60
N MET A 27 -44.53 -3.38 -25.57
CA MET A 27 -43.11 -3.03 -25.58
C MET A 27 -42.38 -3.56 -24.35
N ILE A 28 -42.94 -3.43 -23.15
CA ILE A 28 -42.38 -3.99 -21.91
C ILE A 28 -42.25 -5.51 -22.02
N GLY A 29 -43.29 -6.20 -22.51
CA GLY A 29 -43.25 -7.64 -22.76
C GLY A 29 -42.16 -8.05 -23.75
N ASN A 30 -41.98 -7.28 -24.82
CA ASN A 30 -40.92 -7.50 -25.80
C ASN A 30 -39.52 -7.26 -25.22
N PHE A 31 -39.33 -6.22 -24.40
CA PHE A 31 -38.06 -5.97 -23.70
C PHE A 31 -37.75 -7.06 -22.68
N GLN A 32 -38.75 -7.55 -21.93
CA GLN A 32 -38.58 -8.66 -21.01
C GLN A 32 -38.28 -9.98 -21.73
N THR A 33 -38.90 -10.21 -22.89
CA THR A 33 -38.65 -11.39 -23.74
C THR A 33 -37.26 -11.32 -24.37
N ALA A 34 -36.84 -10.14 -24.86
CA ALA A 34 -35.50 -9.91 -25.36
C ALA A 34 -34.44 -10.04 -24.26
N ALA A 35 -34.71 -9.54 -23.05
CA ALA A 35 -33.82 -9.72 -21.89
C ALA A 35 -33.70 -11.20 -21.49
N ARG A 36 -34.79 -11.97 -21.53
CA ARG A 36 -34.75 -13.43 -21.31
C ARG A 36 -34.04 -14.17 -22.44
N ALA A 37 -34.22 -13.78 -23.70
CA ALA A 37 -33.52 -14.37 -24.83
C ALA A 37 -32.02 -14.07 -24.77
N GLN A 38 -31.62 -12.87 -24.35
CA GLN A 38 -30.21 -12.53 -24.06
C GLN A 38 -29.67 -13.32 -22.87
N ALA A 39 -30.46 -13.54 -21.81
CA ALA A 39 -30.08 -14.38 -20.69
C ALA A 39 -29.92 -15.86 -21.08
N LEU A 40 -30.74 -16.36 -22.01
CA LEU A 40 -30.66 -17.72 -22.56
C LEU A 40 -29.54 -17.89 -23.61
N HIS A 41 -29.20 -16.85 -24.37
CA HIS A 41 -28.05 -16.87 -25.28
C HIS A 41 -26.71 -16.69 -24.52
N ASN A 42 -26.76 -16.19 -23.29
CA ASN A 42 -25.67 -16.18 -22.31
C ASN A 42 -25.68 -17.44 -21.39
N THR A 43 -26.14 -18.59 -21.88
CA THR A 43 -25.93 -19.90 -21.21
C THR A 43 -24.53 -20.48 -21.43
N ASN A 44 -23.59 -19.71 -21.97
CA ASN A 44 -22.24 -19.84 -21.44
C ASN A 44 -22.27 -19.12 -20.10
N PRO A 45 -22.16 -19.84 -18.95
CA PRO A 45 -22.07 -19.17 -17.67
C PRO A 45 -21.02 -18.06 -17.80
N PRO A 46 -21.22 -16.86 -17.22
CA PRO A 46 -20.10 -15.93 -17.07
C PRO A 46 -18.94 -16.78 -16.55
N PRO A 47 -17.72 -16.70 -17.14
CA PRO A 47 -16.63 -17.50 -16.63
C PRO A 47 -16.61 -17.21 -15.15
N GLN A 48 -16.98 -18.22 -14.35
CA GLN A 48 -16.82 -18.12 -12.91
C GLN A 48 -15.40 -17.61 -12.76
N PRO A 49 -15.14 -16.51 -12.03
CA PRO A 49 -13.77 -16.11 -11.81
C PRO A 49 -13.12 -17.35 -11.25
N ASN A 50 -12.25 -17.97 -12.05
CA ASN A 50 -11.71 -19.29 -11.76
C ASN A 50 -11.11 -19.15 -10.37
N SER A 51 -11.82 -19.63 -9.35
CA SER A 51 -11.38 -19.58 -7.95
C SER A 51 -10.16 -20.47 -7.75
N ASN A 52 -9.77 -21.16 -8.83
CA ASN A 52 -8.59 -22.01 -8.99
C ASN A 52 -7.55 -21.42 -9.96
N SER A 53 -7.61 -20.12 -10.30
CA SER A 53 -6.45 -19.51 -10.96
C SER A 53 -5.29 -19.48 -9.96
N LEU A 54 -4.10 -19.89 -10.41
CA LEU A 54 -2.89 -19.86 -9.58
C LEU A 54 -2.69 -18.47 -8.93
N ALA A 55 -3.03 -17.40 -9.65
CA ALA A 55 -3.00 -16.03 -9.14
C ALA A 55 -3.97 -15.80 -7.97
N GLY A 56 -5.21 -16.29 -8.07
CA GLY A 56 -6.20 -16.23 -6.99
C GLY A 56 -5.76 -17.00 -5.75
N GLU A 57 -5.15 -18.17 -5.92
CA GLU A 57 -4.63 -18.97 -4.80
C GLU A 57 -3.43 -18.29 -4.13
N ILE A 58 -2.50 -17.71 -4.90
CA ILE A 58 -1.37 -16.94 -4.36
C ILE A 58 -1.88 -15.75 -3.54
N LEU A 59 -2.83 -14.99 -4.07
CA LEU A 59 -3.43 -13.85 -3.37
C LEU A 59 -4.15 -14.30 -2.09
N LYS A 60 -4.89 -15.40 -2.15
CA LYS A 60 -5.57 -15.98 -0.98
C LYS A 60 -4.59 -16.41 0.10
N GLN A 61 -3.45 -16.99 -0.26
CA GLN A 61 -2.38 -17.33 0.69
C GLN A 61 -1.79 -16.08 1.33
N PHE A 62 -1.55 -15.03 0.55
CA PHE A 62 -1.08 -13.75 1.06
C PHE A 62 -2.08 -13.16 2.05
N VAL A 63 -3.35 -13.01 1.66
CA VAL A 63 -4.41 -12.44 2.51
C VAL A 63 -4.58 -13.24 3.81
N LYS A 64 -4.51 -14.59 3.74
CA LYS A 64 -4.65 -15.46 4.91
C LYS A 64 -3.51 -15.27 5.92
N SER A 65 -2.29 -15.04 5.46
CA SER A 65 -1.15 -14.83 6.35
C SER A 65 -0.04 -14.00 5.69
N PRO A 66 -0.16 -12.65 5.71
CA PRO A 66 0.75 -11.76 4.99
C PRO A 66 2.21 -11.91 5.44
N VAL A 67 2.43 -12.07 6.74
CA VAL A 67 3.77 -12.21 7.33
C VAL A 67 4.42 -13.55 6.96
N LYS A 68 3.68 -14.66 7.02
CA LYS A 68 4.19 -15.97 6.61
C LYS A 68 4.50 -15.99 5.11
N PHE A 69 3.63 -15.38 4.31
CA PHE A 69 3.85 -15.23 2.87
C PHE A 69 5.13 -14.42 2.60
N TYR A 70 5.30 -13.27 3.24
CA TYR A 70 6.50 -12.45 3.14
C TYR A 70 7.77 -13.23 3.51
N CYS A 71 7.74 -13.98 4.62
CA CYS A 71 8.85 -14.82 5.05
C CYS A 71 9.23 -15.91 4.04
N LYS A 72 8.26 -16.44 3.29
CA LYS A 72 8.49 -17.42 2.23
C LYS A 72 9.14 -16.79 0.99
N VAL A 73 8.74 -15.57 0.64
CA VAL A 73 9.29 -14.83 -0.51
C VAL A 73 10.66 -14.22 -0.20
N ASN A 74 10.89 -13.83 1.07
CA ASN A 74 12.08 -13.11 1.51
C ASN A 74 12.73 -13.82 2.72
N PRO A 75 13.67 -14.75 2.48
CA PRO A 75 14.29 -15.53 3.56
C PRO A 75 15.05 -14.70 4.60
N ARG A 76 15.56 -13.52 4.21
CA ARG A 76 16.30 -12.61 5.09
C ARG A 76 15.42 -11.84 6.08
N LYS A 77 14.11 -11.75 5.81
CA LYS A 77 13.09 -11.16 6.69
C LYS A 77 13.50 -9.82 7.35
N PRO A 78 13.95 -8.81 6.60
CA PRO A 78 14.36 -7.56 7.23
C PRO A 78 13.17 -6.84 7.85
N ILE A 79 13.41 -6.35 9.06
CA ILE A 79 12.56 -5.41 9.76
C ILE A 79 13.13 -4.02 9.48
N LEU A 80 12.28 -3.05 9.12
CA LEU A 80 12.71 -1.66 8.94
C LEU A 80 13.28 -1.15 10.25
N ALA A 81 14.56 -0.81 10.25
CA ALA A 81 15.26 -0.29 11.42
C ALA A 81 14.76 1.12 11.78
N PHE A 82 14.77 1.44 13.07
CA PHE A 82 14.37 2.74 13.60
C PHE A 82 15.04 3.92 12.89
N ASP A 83 16.31 3.77 12.55
CA ASP A 83 17.12 4.81 11.90
C ASP A 83 16.89 4.91 10.39
N GLY A 84 16.06 4.04 9.81
CA GLY A 84 15.82 3.95 8.36
C GLY A 84 17.04 3.52 7.54
N SER A 85 18.12 3.04 8.16
CA SER A 85 19.37 2.65 7.49
C SER A 85 19.15 1.62 6.37
N ASN A 86 18.23 0.68 6.61
CA ASN A 86 17.89 -0.37 5.67
C ASN A 86 16.60 -0.10 4.88
N TYR A 87 16.10 1.15 4.84
CA TYR A 87 14.83 1.47 4.20
C TYR A 87 14.75 0.98 2.75
N THR A 88 15.80 1.17 1.95
CA THR A 88 15.82 0.73 0.54
C THR A 88 15.72 -0.79 0.41
N GLU A 89 16.41 -1.54 1.27
CA GLU A 89 16.33 -3.00 1.30
C GLU A 89 14.94 -3.46 1.72
N TRP A 90 14.39 -2.86 2.79
CA TRP A 90 13.04 -3.13 3.27
C TRP A 90 11.98 -2.82 2.20
N GLU A 91 12.01 -1.63 1.58
CA GLU A 91 11.07 -1.20 0.52
C GLU A 91 11.10 -2.19 -0.65
N THR A 92 12.29 -2.61 -1.08
CA THR A 92 12.46 -3.58 -2.17
C THR A 92 11.84 -4.95 -1.85
N LEU A 93 11.97 -5.43 -0.62
CA LEU A 93 11.48 -6.75 -0.23
C LEU A 93 9.97 -6.76 0.04
N ILE A 94 9.42 -5.66 0.56
CA ILE A 94 7.97 -5.45 0.60
C ILE A 94 7.43 -5.41 -0.81
N ASP A 95 8.04 -4.63 -1.70
CA ASP A 95 7.60 -4.52 -3.09
C ASP A 95 7.62 -5.88 -3.80
N ARG A 96 8.69 -6.68 -3.60
CA ARG A 96 8.78 -8.05 -4.14
C ARG A 96 7.67 -8.96 -3.63
N ALA A 97 7.36 -8.92 -2.33
CA ALA A 97 6.28 -9.72 -1.76
C ALA A 97 4.92 -9.34 -2.35
N LEU A 98 4.67 -8.04 -2.54
CA LEU A 98 3.43 -7.54 -3.15
C LEU A 98 3.37 -7.88 -4.64
N GLN A 99 4.46 -7.72 -5.39
CA GLN A 99 4.52 -8.18 -6.78
C GLN A 99 4.19 -9.66 -6.91
N HIS A 100 4.70 -10.50 -6.00
CA HIS A 100 4.39 -11.92 -5.98
C HIS A 100 2.92 -12.19 -5.63
N ALA A 101 2.41 -11.56 -4.57
CA ALA A 101 1.03 -11.72 -4.11
C ALA A 101 -0.02 -11.32 -5.16
N PHE A 102 0.25 -10.24 -5.90
CA PHE A 102 -0.64 -9.69 -6.92
C PHE A 102 -0.26 -10.09 -8.36
N VAL A 103 0.71 -11.00 -8.53
CA VAL A 103 1.20 -11.50 -9.83
C VAL A 103 1.53 -10.36 -10.81
N ARG A 104 2.31 -9.39 -10.35
CA ARG A 104 2.71 -8.21 -11.13
C ARG A 104 4.12 -8.32 -11.66
N LYS A 105 4.32 -7.81 -12.88
CA LYS A 105 5.64 -7.66 -13.52
C LYS A 105 6.36 -6.36 -13.14
N HIS A 106 5.60 -5.35 -12.71
CA HIS A 106 6.11 -4.03 -12.34
C HIS A 106 5.97 -3.80 -10.84
N SER A 107 6.72 -2.82 -10.33
CA SER A 107 6.70 -2.43 -8.90
C SER A 107 5.27 -2.21 -8.42
N PHE A 108 4.92 -2.76 -7.26
CA PHE A 108 3.64 -2.46 -6.63
C PHE A 108 3.67 -1.07 -6.00
N LEU A 109 4.74 -0.75 -5.27
CA LEU A 109 4.89 0.45 -4.44
C LEU A 109 5.24 1.72 -5.24
N ASN A 110 5.92 1.57 -6.38
CA ASN A 110 6.40 2.69 -7.19
C ASN A 110 5.79 2.72 -8.60
N ASP A 111 4.61 2.13 -8.78
CA ASP A 111 3.86 2.17 -10.04
C ASP A 111 3.27 3.56 -10.29
N SER A 112 3.12 3.93 -11.58
CA SER A 112 2.49 5.18 -11.98
C SER A 112 0.97 5.20 -11.75
N GLN A 113 0.31 4.03 -11.74
CA GLN A 113 -1.14 3.90 -11.58
C GLN A 113 -1.62 3.80 -10.13
N ASP A 114 -0.73 3.94 -9.13
CA ASP A 114 -1.07 3.89 -7.71
C ASP A 114 -1.90 2.65 -7.32
N ASN A 115 -1.22 1.51 -7.25
CA ASN A 115 -1.85 0.20 -7.02
C ASN A 115 -2.64 0.07 -5.73
N PHE A 116 -2.44 0.97 -4.76
CA PHE A 116 -3.20 0.99 -3.53
C PHE A 116 -4.70 1.27 -3.75
N GLN A 117 -5.06 1.99 -4.82
CA GLN A 117 -6.46 2.28 -5.16
C GLN A 117 -7.22 1.05 -5.68
N LEU A 118 -6.47 0.05 -6.16
CA LEU A 118 -7.02 -1.19 -6.71
C LEU A 118 -7.27 -2.26 -5.63
N LEU A 119 -6.87 -2.00 -4.39
CA LEU A 119 -7.03 -2.93 -3.28
C LEU A 119 -8.47 -2.90 -2.77
N ASP A 120 -9.08 -4.08 -2.65
CA ASP A 120 -10.29 -4.22 -1.84
C ASP A 120 -9.96 -4.06 -0.33
N LEU A 121 -11.00 -3.99 0.50
CA LEU A 121 -10.85 -3.79 1.94
C LEU A 121 -9.99 -4.87 2.63
N ILE A 122 -10.13 -6.13 2.21
CA ILE A 122 -9.42 -7.27 2.82
C ILE A 122 -7.95 -7.23 2.40
N GLN A 123 -7.69 -7.01 1.12
CA GLN A 123 -6.35 -6.85 0.57
C GLN A 123 -5.63 -5.66 1.20
N ASN A 124 -6.32 -4.52 1.36
CA ASN A 124 -5.76 -3.33 2.00
C ASN A 124 -5.31 -3.62 3.43
N LYS A 125 -6.17 -4.29 4.24
CA LYS A 125 -5.84 -4.72 5.60
C LYS A 125 -4.65 -5.69 5.61
N ALA A 126 -4.59 -6.63 4.68
CA ALA A 126 -3.48 -7.58 4.56
C ALA A 126 -2.15 -6.87 4.26
N VAL A 127 -2.14 -5.91 3.34
CA VAL A 127 -0.95 -5.09 3.03
C VAL A 127 -0.55 -4.23 4.22
N ALA A 128 -1.52 -3.60 4.90
CA ALA A 128 -1.25 -2.79 6.08
C ALA A 128 -0.69 -3.63 7.24
N MET A 129 -1.22 -4.84 7.45
CA MET A 129 -0.71 -5.80 8.44
C MET A 129 0.73 -6.21 8.10
N LEU A 130 1.03 -6.52 6.84
CA LEU A 130 2.39 -6.84 6.41
C LEU A 130 3.38 -5.70 6.76
N MET A 131 3.02 -4.46 6.42
CA MET A 131 3.89 -3.31 6.68
C MET A 131 4.10 -3.11 8.19
N ARG A 132 3.05 -3.19 9.01
CA ARG A 132 3.19 -3.08 10.48
C ARG A 132 4.09 -4.17 11.07
N SER A 133 3.94 -5.41 10.60
CA SER A 133 4.72 -6.55 11.10
C SER A 133 6.16 -6.61 10.59
N THR A 134 6.58 -5.66 9.77
CA THR A 134 7.95 -5.61 9.21
C THR A 134 8.65 -4.29 9.56
N VAL A 135 8.17 -3.61 10.60
CA VAL A 135 8.70 -2.35 11.11
C VAL A 135 9.08 -2.56 12.56
N ASP A 136 10.17 -1.93 12.99
CA ASP A 136 10.64 -1.95 14.39
C ASP A 136 9.56 -1.47 15.37
N ASP A 137 9.53 -1.99 16.60
CA ASP A 137 8.44 -1.74 17.55
C ASP A 137 8.32 -0.25 17.93
N ASP A 138 9.45 0.46 18.08
CA ASP A 138 9.44 1.90 18.38
C ASP A 138 8.87 2.70 17.21
N LEU A 139 9.19 2.27 15.98
CA LEU A 139 8.61 2.85 14.77
C LEU A 139 7.13 2.56 14.65
N LEU A 140 6.71 1.34 14.96
CA LEU A 140 5.34 0.91 14.90
C LEU A 140 4.48 1.77 15.83
N TRP A 141 4.92 2.00 17.06
CA TRP A 141 4.24 2.89 18.01
C TRP A 141 4.04 4.31 17.46
N ILE A 142 5.11 4.90 16.89
CA ILE A 142 5.04 6.23 16.29
C ILE A 142 4.05 6.24 15.13
N VAL A 143 4.09 5.23 14.27
CA VAL A 143 3.22 5.13 13.10
C VAL A 143 1.75 4.92 13.51
N GLU A 144 1.47 4.10 14.52
CA GLU A 144 0.12 3.83 15.02
C GLU A 144 -0.50 5.06 15.72
N SER A 145 0.32 5.88 16.37
CA SER A 145 -0.14 7.16 16.95
C SER A 145 -0.76 8.11 15.91
N HIS A 146 -0.42 7.96 14.62
CA HIS A 146 -0.98 8.77 13.52
C HIS A 146 -2.33 8.24 13.01
N LYS A 147 -2.89 7.18 13.62
CA LYS A 147 -4.17 6.56 13.26
C LYS A 147 -4.31 6.16 11.78
N ALA A 148 -3.20 5.95 11.08
CA ALA A 148 -3.20 5.50 9.70
C ALA A 148 -3.79 4.09 9.62
N SER A 149 -4.96 3.97 9.00
CA SER A 149 -5.67 2.68 8.88
C SER A 149 -5.43 2.02 7.54
N LEU A 150 -5.20 2.83 6.48
CA LEU A 150 -5.00 2.37 5.11
C LEU A 150 -3.53 2.09 4.82
N SER A 151 -3.29 1.04 4.03
CA SER A 151 -1.92 0.64 3.63
C SER A 151 -1.14 1.74 2.90
N LYS A 152 -1.81 2.56 2.09
CA LYS A 152 -1.20 3.70 1.38
C LYS A 152 -0.70 4.78 2.33
N GLU A 153 -1.51 5.13 3.31
CA GLU A 153 -1.16 6.15 4.32
C GLU A 153 0.05 5.69 5.13
N LEU A 154 0.01 4.44 5.58
CA LEU A 154 1.11 3.78 6.28
C LEU A 154 2.41 3.81 5.45
N PHE A 155 2.34 3.39 4.18
CA PHE A 155 3.50 3.42 3.30
C PHE A 155 4.05 4.84 3.11
N ASN A 156 3.18 5.84 2.92
CA ASN A 156 3.60 7.22 2.74
C ASN A 156 4.27 7.80 3.99
N ILE A 157 3.75 7.51 5.19
CA ILE A 157 4.38 7.92 6.46
C ILE A 157 5.79 7.32 6.56
N LEU A 158 5.91 6.01 6.32
CA LEU A 158 7.20 5.31 6.37
C LEU A 158 8.16 5.86 5.31
N LYS A 159 7.68 6.10 4.10
CA LYS A 159 8.46 6.67 2.99
C LYS A 159 8.97 8.07 3.32
N VAL A 160 8.12 8.97 3.79
CA VAL A 160 8.52 10.35 4.09
C VAL A 160 9.56 10.39 5.21
N ARG A 161 9.36 9.58 6.26
CA ARG A 161 10.23 9.59 7.45
C ARG A 161 11.55 8.86 7.22
N TYR A 162 11.55 7.71 6.55
CA TYR A 162 12.70 6.81 6.51
C TYR A 162 13.40 6.74 5.14
N LYS A 163 12.73 7.07 4.03
CA LYS A 163 13.42 7.17 2.71
C LYS A 163 14.44 8.30 2.67
N LYS A 164 14.19 9.36 3.47
CA LYS A 164 15.08 10.53 3.61
C LYS A 164 15.92 10.47 4.88
N ALA A 165 16.19 9.29 5.43
CA ALA A 165 16.91 9.10 6.71
C ALA A 165 18.34 9.68 6.77
N GLY A 166 18.80 10.47 5.81
CA GLY A 166 20.12 11.08 5.79
C GLY A 166 20.45 12.07 6.93
N ARG A 167 19.60 12.32 7.93
CA ARG A 167 20.00 13.02 9.19
C ARG A 167 20.07 12.08 10.38
N GLN A 168 18.98 11.36 10.68
CA GLN A 168 18.95 10.39 11.79
C GLN A 168 19.95 9.24 11.58
N HIS A 169 20.01 8.68 10.37
CA HIS A 169 21.00 7.66 10.02
C HIS A 169 22.43 8.19 10.20
N LYS A 170 22.69 9.46 9.87
CA LYS A 170 24.02 10.06 10.07
C LYS A 170 24.36 10.19 11.55
N VAL A 171 23.45 10.73 12.36
CA VAL A 171 23.64 10.86 13.81
C VAL A 171 23.91 9.51 14.46
N ILE A 172 23.12 8.49 14.10
CA ILE A 172 23.28 7.13 14.62
C ILE A 172 24.59 6.49 14.11
N LEU A 173 25.02 6.81 12.88
CA LEU A 173 26.31 6.39 12.37
C LEU A 173 27.48 7.07 13.10
N VAL A 174 27.35 8.36 13.47
CA VAL A 174 28.34 9.04 14.34
C VAL A 174 28.45 8.35 15.69
N ASP A 175 27.32 8.02 16.31
CA ASP A 175 27.29 7.32 17.61
C ASP A 175 27.97 5.93 17.51
N LYS A 176 27.68 5.17 16.44
CA LYS A 176 28.35 3.89 16.17
C LYS A 176 29.87 4.04 15.97
N ILE A 177 30.33 5.09 15.29
CA ILE A 177 31.77 5.37 15.12
C ILE A 177 32.40 5.70 16.47
N LEU A 178 31.76 6.56 17.28
CA LEU A 178 32.26 6.96 18.58
C LEU A 178 32.37 5.76 19.53
N LYS A 179 31.37 4.89 19.53
CA LYS A 179 31.36 3.64 20.29
C LYS A 179 32.43 2.66 19.81
N PHE A 180 32.55 2.46 18.51
CA PHE A 180 33.59 1.60 17.93
C PHE A 180 35.01 2.10 18.28
N ALA A 181 35.22 3.42 18.28
CA ALA A 181 36.50 4.02 18.67
C ALA A 181 36.80 3.87 20.18
N SER A 182 35.78 3.83 21.04
CA SER A 182 35.96 3.72 22.49
C SER A 182 36.10 2.27 22.98
N GLU A 183 35.64 1.27 22.22
CA GLU A 183 35.64 -0.15 22.61
C GLU A 183 37.03 -0.80 22.72
N GLN A 184 38.13 -0.12 22.31
CA GLN A 184 39.54 -0.57 22.36
C GLN A 184 39.75 -2.07 22.08
N SER A 185 38.95 -2.64 21.18
CA SER A 185 38.95 -4.08 20.97
C SER A 185 40.16 -4.50 20.14
N PRO A 186 40.83 -5.62 20.49
CA PRO A 186 41.97 -6.12 19.73
C PRO A 186 41.55 -6.49 18.30
N ALA A 187 42.45 -6.21 17.35
CA ALA A 187 42.22 -6.50 15.93
C ALA A 187 41.94 -7.99 15.71
N SER A 188 40.73 -8.30 15.25
CA SER A 188 40.25 -9.65 14.99
C SER A 188 39.42 -9.69 13.70
N LYS A 189 39.06 -10.88 13.21
CA LYS A 189 38.17 -11.01 12.05
C LYS A 189 36.81 -10.35 12.28
N SER A 190 36.27 -10.46 13.50
CA SER A 190 35.01 -9.81 13.88
C SER A 190 35.15 -8.29 13.90
N TRP A 191 36.26 -7.78 14.44
CA TRP A 191 36.58 -6.35 14.42
C TRP A 191 36.68 -5.81 12.99
N LEU A 192 37.39 -6.50 12.10
CA LEU A 192 37.51 -6.11 10.68
C LEU A 192 36.14 -6.11 9.97
N ALA A 193 35.31 -7.13 10.20
CA ALA A 193 33.97 -7.17 9.62
C ALA A 193 33.09 -6.01 10.11
N HIS A 194 33.19 -5.67 11.40
CA HIS A 194 32.47 -4.52 11.96
C HIS A 194 32.98 -3.20 11.38
N PHE A 195 34.31 -3.05 11.25
CA PHE A 195 34.94 -1.89 10.62
C PHE A 195 34.50 -1.70 9.17
N TYR A 196 34.55 -2.75 8.33
CA TYR A 196 34.09 -2.68 6.94
C TYR A 196 32.61 -2.33 6.83
N THR A 197 31.79 -2.84 7.75
CA THR A 197 30.35 -2.51 7.81
C THR A 197 30.15 -1.02 8.09
N ILE A 198 30.87 -0.46 9.08
CA ILE A 198 30.79 0.97 9.41
C ILE A 198 31.29 1.83 8.23
N MET A 199 32.43 1.50 7.64
CA MET A 199 33.00 2.26 6.52
C MET A 199 32.08 2.24 5.29
N SER A 200 31.50 1.09 4.95
CA SER A 200 30.53 0.99 3.85
C SER A 200 29.30 1.85 4.11
N ASN A 201 28.79 1.88 5.35
CA ASN A 201 27.67 2.74 5.73
C ASN A 201 28.04 4.23 5.63
N ILE A 202 29.27 4.63 5.98
CA ILE A 202 29.75 6.02 5.87
C ILE A 202 29.78 6.47 4.41
N GLU A 203 30.34 5.63 3.54
CA GLU A 203 30.41 5.87 2.09
C GLU A 203 29.00 6.02 1.50
N GLN A 204 28.10 5.09 1.82
CA GLN A 204 26.71 5.12 1.35
C GLN A 204 25.95 6.36 1.84
N ALA A 205 26.18 6.79 3.08
CA ALA A 205 25.54 7.97 3.66
C ALA A 205 26.12 9.31 3.17
N LYS A 206 27.17 9.29 2.33
CA LYS A 206 27.89 10.47 1.83
C LYS A 206 28.29 11.43 2.95
N ILE A 207 28.71 10.89 4.09
CA ILE A 207 29.17 11.70 5.21
C ILE A 207 30.57 12.21 4.89
N THR A 208 30.69 13.50 4.63
CA THR A 208 31.98 14.19 4.52
C THR A 208 32.41 14.63 5.92
N VAL A 209 33.69 14.50 6.26
CA VAL A 209 34.23 14.87 7.59
C VAL A 209 33.86 16.30 8.00
N ASN A 210 33.78 17.23 7.03
CA ASN A 210 33.37 18.62 7.26
C ASN A 210 31.90 18.81 7.71
N LYS A 211 31.01 17.82 7.49
CA LYS A 211 29.63 17.85 8.00
C LYS A 211 29.49 17.30 9.41
N LEU A 212 30.41 16.42 9.84
CA LEU A 212 30.40 15.82 11.17
C LEU A 212 30.60 16.85 12.29
N SER A 213 31.46 17.86 12.04
CA SER A 213 31.65 18.97 12.98
C SER A 213 30.38 19.82 13.09
N ALA A 214 29.85 20.32 11.97
CA ALA A 214 28.68 21.21 11.96
C ALA A 214 27.40 20.58 12.56
N ASP A 215 27.10 19.31 12.23
CA ASP A 215 25.92 18.61 12.74
C ASP A 215 26.07 18.21 14.22
N SER A 216 27.29 17.97 14.71
CA SER A 216 27.56 17.69 16.13
C SER A 216 27.48 18.95 16.99
N TYR A 217 28.01 20.09 16.53
CA TYR A 217 27.91 21.37 17.24
C TYR A 217 26.46 21.86 17.37
N SER A 218 25.65 21.68 16.32
CA SER A 218 24.24 22.10 16.32
C SER A 218 23.40 21.32 17.34
N ASN A 219 23.62 20.01 17.48
CA ASN A 219 22.89 19.17 18.44
C ASN A 219 23.37 19.36 19.89
N LEU A 220 24.65 19.68 20.10
CA LEU A 220 25.18 20.01 21.44
C LEU A 220 24.62 21.34 21.97
N LEU A 221 24.45 22.34 21.10
CA LEU A 221 23.85 23.62 21.48
C LEU A 221 22.36 23.51 21.83
N GLN A 222 21.62 22.56 21.22
CA GLN A 222 20.22 22.34 21.53
C GLN A 222 20.00 21.58 22.86
N LYS A 223 21.02 20.84 23.34
CA LYS A 223 20.96 20.10 24.61
C LYS A 223 21.37 20.94 25.83
N HIS A 224 21.97 22.11 25.63
CA HIS A 224 22.53 22.95 26.70
C HIS A 224 21.90 24.34 26.90
N HIS A 225 20.82 24.67 26.17
CA HIS A 225 20.03 25.88 26.44
C HIS A 225 18.57 25.52 26.77
N PRO A 226 18.15 25.52 28.05
CA PRO A 226 16.74 25.69 28.36
C PRO A 226 16.37 27.13 28.02
N VAL A 227 15.36 27.29 27.17
CA VAL A 227 14.75 28.58 26.85
C VAL A 227 14.26 29.22 28.15
N PRO A 228 14.69 30.44 28.52
CA PRO A 228 14.07 31.17 29.61
C PRO A 228 12.68 31.63 29.15
N ILE A 229 11.69 31.44 30.03
CA ILE A 229 10.31 31.96 29.91
C ILE A 229 10.34 33.48 29.79
#